data_AF-A0A7S0VZ17-F1
#
_entry.id   AF-A0A7S0VZ17-F1
#
_cell.length_a   1.000
_cell.length_b   1.000
_cell.length_c   1.000
_cell.angle_alpha   90.00
_cell.angle_beta   90.00
_cell.angle_gamma   90.00
#
_symmetry.space_group_name_H-M   'P 1'
#
loop_
_entity.id
_entity.type
_entity.pdbx_description
1 polymer ?
#
loop_
_entity_poly.entity_id
_entity_poly.type
_entity_poly.pdbx_seq_one_letter_code
_entity_poly.pdbx_strand_id
1 'polypeptide(L)'
;GNNSKFATSRGSFEANFGGLEKFFGGLDGHIGLPNPRVLQAMQAEHTSSADSLDTFVTTNYGGTLTTPATEWDFCFAPDLGKRYPGAGLPPNGREPCPLQAFVDHPSTQRAGLSREEVLALRLYTGPMFVKYNASLRGFPPVAWQALKGNRYASTLHAITSGIVKLAKVWRLTE
;
A
#
# COMPACT_ATOMS: atom_id res chain seq x y z
N GLY A 1 -10.05 20.57 0.87
CA GLY A 1 -10.07 19.85 -0.42
C GLY A 1 -10.58 18.44 -0.16
N ASN A 2 -11.78 18.13 -0.65
CA ASN A 2 -12.44 16.84 -0.39
C ASN A 2 -11.73 15.70 -1.12
N ASN A 3 -11.35 14.66 -0.39
CA ASN A 3 -10.78 13.43 -0.93
C ASN A 3 -11.92 12.55 -1.44
N SER A 4 -12.34 12.77 -2.69
CA SER A 4 -13.51 12.15 -3.34
C SER A 4 -13.41 10.63 -3.50
N LYS A 5 -12.26 10.02 -3.18
CA LYS A 5 -12.03 8.57 -3.27
C LYS A 5 -12.81 7.77 -2.22
N PHE A 6 -13.30 8.42 -1.16
CA PHE A 6 -13.98 7.78 -0.02
C PHE A 6 -15.35 8.39 0.30
N ALA A 7 -15.98 9.10 -0.62
CA ALA A 7 -17.32 9.67 -0.39
C ALA A 7 -18.37 8.55 -0.35
N THR A 8 -18.70 8.09 0.85
CA THR A 8 -19.79 7.15 1.12
C THR A 8 -21.13 7.86 0.99
N SER A 9 -21.99 7.38 0.09
CA SER A 9 -23.41 7.75 0.08
C SER A 9 -24.09 7.18 1.33
N ARG A 10 -24.83 8.03 2.05
CA ARG A 10 -25.60 7.65 3.25
C ARG A 10 -26.63 6.57 2.90
N GLY A 11 -26.42 5.39 3.44
CA GLY A 11 -27.38 4.29 3.47
C GLY A 11 -26.84 3.23 4.41
N SER A 12 -27.49 3.08 5.56
CA SER A 12 -27.16 2.17 6.66
C SER A 12 -26.71 0.79 6.18
N PHE A 13 -25.46 0.42 6.49
CA PHE A 13 -24.99 -0.95 6.37
C PHE A 13 -24.46 -1.38 7.73
N GLU A 14 -25.32 -1.99 8.54
CA GLU A 14 -24.85 -2.85 9.63
C GLU A 14 -24.17 -4.07 8.98
N ALA A 15 -22.88 -3.90 8.67
CA ALA A 15 -22.03 -5.02 8.30
C ALA A 15 -21.77 -5.85 9.56
N ASN A 16 -22.48 -6.96 9.66
CA ASN A 16 -22.08 -8.06 10.53
C ASN A 16 -20.77 -8.64 9.96
N PHE A 17 -19.64 -8.08 10.37
CA PHE A 17 -18.32 -8.49 9.90
C PHE A 17 -18.02 -9.91 10.41
N GLY A 18 -18.23 -10.90 9.55
CA GLY A 18 -17.69 -12.25 9.75
C GLY A 18 -16.20 -12.15 10.06
N GLY A 19 -15.75 -12.87 11.10
CA GLY A 19 -14.43 -12.71 11.70
C GLY A 19 -13.27 -12.70 10.70
N LEU A 20 -12.18 -12.03 11.07
CA LEU A 20 -10.94 -11.85 10.29
C LEU A 20 -10.58 -13.08 9.43
N GLU A 21 -10.74 -14.29 9.97
CA GLU A 21 -10.47 -15.57 9.30
C GLU A 21 -11.23 -15.77 7.98
N LYS A 22 -12.50 -15.36 7.88
CA LYS A 22 -13.27 -15.43 6.63
C LYS A 22 -12.79 -14.40 5.60
N PHE A 23 -12.29 -13.26 6.07
CA PHE A 23 -11.74 -12.21 5.20
C PHE A 23 -10.38 -12.61 4.64
N PHE A 24 -9.51 -13.20 5.48
CA PHE A 24 -8.23 -13.76 5.05
C PHE A 24 -8.41 -15.00 4.19
N GLY A 25 -9.35 -15.90 4.50
CA GLY A 25 -9.62 -17.09 3.68
C GLY A 25 -10.00 -16.79 2.23
N GLY A 26 -10.65 -15.64 1.97
CA GLY A 26 -10.93 -15.18 0.59
C GLY A 26 -9.72 -14.58 -0.12
N LEU A 27 -8.82 -13.92 0.62
CA LEU A 27 -7.60 -13.32 0.09
C LEU A 27 -6.52 -14.38 -0.16
N ASP A 28 -6.35 -15.33 0.77
CA ASP A 28 -5.39 -16.44 0.70
C ASP A 28 -5.57 -17.27 -0.56
N GLY A 29 -6.81 -17.59 -0.92
CA GLY A 29 -7.14 -18.34 -2.14
C GLY A 29 -6.83 -17.58 -3.43
N HIS A 30 -6.70 -16.24 -3.38
CA HIS A 30 -6.49 -15.40 -4.55
C HIS A 30 -5.02 -14.98 -4.72
N ILE A 31 -4.32 -14.60 -3.65
CA ILE A 31 -2.95 -14.07 -3.70
C ILE A 31 -1.90 -14.97 -3.02
N GLY A 32 -2.31 -16.01 -2.30
CA GLY A 32 -1.44 -16.89 -1.51
C GLY A 32 -1.32 -16.47 -0.04
N LEU A 33 -0.73 -17.35 0.77
CA LEU A 33 -0.52 -17.11 2.21
C LEU A 33 0.60 -16.08 2.45
N PRO A 34 0.50 -15.25 3.50
CA PRO A 34 1.58 -14.35 3.88
C PRO A 34 2.79 -15.13 4.41
N ASN A 35 3.99 -14.64 4.12
CA ASN A 35 5.21 -15.20 4.72
C ASN A 35 5.29 -14.81 6.21
N PRO A 36 5.64 -15.73 7.12
CA PRO A 36 5.79 -15.40 8.55
C PRO A 36 6.85 -14.32 8.82
N ARG A 37 7.81 -14.12 7.91
CA ARG A 37 8.76 -13.01 7.91
C ARG A 37 8.28 -11.89 7.00
N VAL A 38 7.16 -11.26 7.40
CA VAL A 38 6.40 -10.28 6.60
C VAL A 38 7.30 -9.19 6.00
N LEU A 39 8.13 -8.51 6.81
CA LEU A 39 8.99 -7.43 6.31
C LEU A 39 10.00 -7.89 5.26
N GLN A 40 10.62 -9.06 5.45
CA GLN A 40 11.60 -9.61 4.51
C GLN A 40 10.95 -9.99 3.19
N ALA A 41 9.74 -10.57 3.25
CA ALA A 41 8.99 -10.91 2.05
C ALA A 41 8.52 -9.66 1.31
N MET A 42 7.98 -8.65 2.03
CA MET A 42 7.64 -7.36 1.43
C MET A 42 8.87 -6.71 0.77
N GLN A 43 10.04 -6.76 1.40
CA GLN A 43 11.27 -6.24 0.80
C GLN A 43 11.60 -6.98 -0.50
N ALA A 44 11.63 -8.32 -0.48
CA ALA A 44 11.94 -9.13 -1.66
C ALA A 44 10.93 -8.91 -2.81
N GLU A 45 9.64 -8.74 -2.50
CA GLU A 45 8.59 -8.37 -3.46
C GLU A 45 8.92 -7.06 -4.21
N HIS A 46 9.61 -6.11 -3.57
CA HIS A 46 9.90 -4.81 -4.17
C HIS A 46 11.32 -4.66 -4.71
N THR A 47 12.30 -5.36 -4.12
CA THR A 47 13.72 -5.15 -4.43
C THR A 47 14.35 -6.29 -5.24
N SER A 48 13.73 -7.47 -5.26
CA SER A 48 14.36 -8.69 -5.78
C SER A 48 13.49 -9.48 -6.77
N SER A 49 12.22 -9.13 -6.90
CA SER A 49 11.30 -9.75 -7.86
C SER A 49 11.59 -9.31 -9.30
N ALA A 50 11.11 -10.08 -10.29
CA ALA A 50 11.42 -9.87 -11.71
C ALA A 50 11.01 -8.50 -12.28
N ASP A 51 10.09 -7.81 -11.61
CA ASP A 51 9.59 -6.49 -11.97
C ASP A 51 10.12 -5.36 -11.07
N SER A 52 11.06 -5.64 -10.16
CA SER A 52 11.55 -4.71 -9.13
C SER A 52 12.20 -3.44 -9.69
N LEU A 53 12.83 -3.55 -10.86
CA LEU A 53 13.50 -2.46 -11.57
C LEU A 53 12.73 -1.99 -12.81
N ASP A 54 11.57 -2.59 -13.10
CA ASP A 54 10.75 -2.14 -14.22
C ASP A 54 10.10 -0.81 -13.88
N THR A 55 10.24 0.14 -14.80
CA THR A 55 9.62 1.45 -14.64
C THR A 55 8.12 1.38 -14.88
N PHE A 56 7.38 2.15 -14.10
CA PHE A 56 5.95 2.36 -14.30
C PHE A 56 5.57 3.80 -13.99
N VAL A 57 4.48 4.26 -14.60
CA VAL A 57 3.97 5.63 -14.44
C VAL A 57 2.68 5.61 -13.64
N THR A 58 2.53 6.58 -12.75
CA THR A 58 1.28 6.83 -12.04
C THR A 58 0.71 8.21 -12.37
N THR A 59 -0.57 8.27 -12.71
CA THR A 59 -1.28 9.51 -13.02
C THR A 59 -1.58 10.36 -11.77
N ASN A 60 -1.83 9.72 -10.62
CA ASN A 60 -2.25 10.41 -9.38
C ASN A 60 -1.15 11.24 -8.69
N TYR A 61 0.10 11.09 -9.13
CA TYR A 61 1.26 11.81 -8.58
C TYR A 61 1.99 12.53 -9.72
N GLY A 62 1.26 13.33 -10.50
CA GLY A 62 1.83 14.16 -11.55
C GLY A 62 2.57 13.39 -12.65
N GLY A 63 2.14 12.16 -12.97
CA GLY A 63 2.83 11.33 -13.97
C GLY A 63 4.18 10.79 -13.48
N THR A 64 4.36 10.59 -12.17
CA THR A 64 5.62 10.09 -11.61
C THR A 64 6.02 8.75 -12.26
N LEU A 65 7.21 8.74 -12.88
CA LEU A 65 7.90 7.56 -13.39
C LEU A 65 8.82 7.01 -12.31
N THR A 66 8.61 5.78 -11.88
CA THR A 66 9.34 5.16 -10.75
C THR A 66 9.46 3.65 -10.93
N THR A 67 10.12 2.96 -9.99
CA THR A 67 10.24 1.49 -9.94
C THR A 67 9.82 0.98 -8.56
N PRO A 68 9.43 -0.31 -8.42
CA PRO A 68 9.14 -0.88 -7.10
C PRO A 68 10.29 -0.73 -6.10
N ALA A 69 11.53 -0.96 -6.53
CA ALA A 69 12.70 -0.81 -5.68
C ALA A 69 12.90 0.65 -5.22
N THR A 70 12.64 1.63 -6.10
CA THR A 70 12.73 3.05 -5.75
C THR A 70 11.65 3.45 -4.74
N GLU A 71 10.42 2.95 -4.90
CA GLU A 71 9.33 3.23 -3.97
C GLU A 71 9.54 2.55 -2.62
N TRP A 72 10.13 1.35 -2.60
CA TRP A 72 10.57 0.72 -1.35
C TRP A 72 11.57 1.58 -0.60
N ASP A 73 12.64 2.01 -1.27
CA ASP A 73 13.67 2.89 -0.72
C ASP A 73 13.06 4.19 -0.14
N PHE A 74 12.20 4.85 -0.93
CA PHE A 74 11.48 6.05 -0.52
C PHE A 74 10.60 5.86 0.73
N CYS A 75 9.92 4.72 0.83
CA CYS A 75 8.95 4.47 1.90
C CYS A 75 9.58 3.86 3.16
N PHE A 76 10.67 3.09 3.04
CA PHE A 76 11.28 2.36 4.15
C PHE A 76 12.33 3.19 4.88
N ALA A 77 13.30 3.72 4.15
CA ALA A 77 14.46 4.43 4.69
C ALA A 77 15.00 5.45 3.67
N PRO A 78 14.23 6.52 3.37
CA PRO A 78 14.63 7.45 2.33
C PRO A 78 15.90 8.21 2.70
N ASP A 79 16.78 8.39 1.71
CA ASP A 79 17.88 9.35 1.79
C ASP A 79 17.35 10.78 1.61
N LEU A 80 17.40 11.59 2.66
CA LEU A 80 16.85 12.96 2.64
C LEU A 80 17.66 13.91 1.72
N GLY A 81 18.89 13.56 1.35
CA GLY A 81 19.68 14.29 0.36
C GLY A 81 19.37 13.90 -1.09
N LYS A 82 18.67 12.79 -1.29
CA LYS A 82 18.33 12.26 -2.63
C LYS A 82 17.03 12.85 -3.14
N ARG A 83 17.03 13.26 -4.41
CA ARG A 83 15.79 13.65 -5.10
C ARG A 83 15.06 12.40 -5.60
N TYR A 84 13.93 12.08 -4.98
CA TYR A 84 13.07 10.96 -5.39
C TYR A 84 12.10 11.33 -6.51
N PRO A 85 11.62 10.34 -7.29
CA PRO A 85 10.59 10.57 -8.31
C PRO A 85 9.32 11.20 -7.74
N GLY A 86 8.81 12.23 -8.41
CA GLY A 86 7.62 12.95 -7.96
C GLY A 86 7.87 14.04 -6.91
N ALA A 87 9.13 14.27 -6.51
CA ALA A 87 9.47 15.34 -5.58
C ALA A 87 9.30 16.72 -6.21
N GLY A 88 8.54 17.58 -5.52
CA GLY A 88 8.28 18.97 -5.92
C GLY A 88 7.36 19.14 -7.15
N LEU A 89 6.67 18.09 -7.61
CA LEU A 89 5.75 18.18 -8.75
C LEU A 89 4.34 18.63 -8.31
N PRO A 90 3.78 19.74 -8.81
CA PRO A 90 2.40 20.11 -8.52
C PRO A 90 1.38 19.14 -9.16
N PRO A 91 0.15 19.00 -8.61
CA PRO A 91 -0.34 19.61 -7.38
C PRO A 91 0.06 18.86 -6.10
N ASN A 92 0.61 17.65 -6.19
CA ASN A 92 0.81 16.72 -5.07
C ASN A 92 2.24 16.15 -5.06
N GLY A 93 3.22 17.04 -4.92
CA GLY A 93 4.63 16.66 -4.84
C GLY A 93 4.87 15.80 -3.60
N ARG A 94 5.77 14.83 -3.72
CA ARG A 94 6.09 13.92 -2.60
C ARG A 94 7.42 14.31 -1.98
N GLU A 95 7.46 14.42 -0.66
CA GLU A 95 8.71 14.65 0.08
C GLU A 95 9.13 13.41 0.84
N PRO A 96 10.43 13.07 0.86
CA PRO A 96 10.93 11.96 1.65
C PRO A 96 10.69 12.23 3.13
N CYS A 97 10.16 11.23 3.82
CA CYS A 97 9.90 11.29 5.26
C CYS A 97 10.30 9.94 5.89
N PRO A 98 11.02 9.90 7.03
CA PRO A 98 11.37 8.65 7.69
C PRO A 98 10.12 7.84 8.05
N LEU A 99 10.16 6.53 7.83
CA LEU A 99 9.03 5.64 8.16
C LEU A 99 8.61 5.77 9.64
N GLN A 100 9.58 6.01 10.52
CA GLN A 100 9.35 6.14 11.96
C GLN A 100 8.36 7.26 12.31
N ALA A 101 8.34 8.37 11.55
CA ALA A 101 7.38 9.45 11.78
C ALA A 101 5.91 8.98 11.59
N PHE A 102 5.66 8.03 10.69
CA PHE A 102 4.34 7.43 10.50
C PHE A 102 4.02 6.38 11.57
N VAL A 103 5.05 5.64 12.02
CA VAL A 103 4.92 4.66 13.11
C VAL A 103 4.53 5.34 14.42
N ASP A 104 5.15 6.48 14.71
CA ASP A 104 4.94 7.22 15.95
C ASP A 104 3.66 8.07 15.94
N HIS A 105 2.98 8.17 14.79
CA HIS A 105 1.77 8.99 14.67
C HIS A 105 0.66 8.48 15.63
N PRO A 106 -0.06 9.35 16.35
CA PRO A 106 -1.05 8.93 17.35
C PRO A 106 -2.15 8.01 16.81
N SER A 107 -2.59 8.22 15.57
CA SER A 107 -3.57 7.33 14.92
C SER A 107 -3.03 5.92 14.70
N THR A 108 -1.73 5.79 14.39
CA THR A 108 -1.05 4.51 14.19
C THR A 108 -0.96 3.74 15.49
N GLN A 109 -0.54 4.42 16.56
CA GLN A 109 -0.45 3.86 17.91
C GLN A 109 -1.82 3.45 18.43
N ARG A 110 -2.83 4.32 18.26
CA ARG A 110 -4.23 4.04 18.65
C ARG A 110 -4.79 2.80 17.93
N ALA A 111 -4.49 2.65 16.64
CA ALA A 111 -4.93 1.52 15.83
C ALA A 111 -4.17 0.21 16.11
N GLY A 112 -3.05 0.25 16.86
CA GLY A 112 -2.20 -0.93 17.07
C GLY A 112 -1.58 -1.46 15.78
N LEU A 113 -1.22 -0.55 14.86
CA LEU A 113 -0.54 -0.91 13.62
C LEU A 113 0.92 -1.30 13.89
N SER A 114 1.35 -2.39 13.26
CA SER A 114 2.75 -2.79 13.15
C SER A 114 3.49 -1.91 12.15
N ARG A 115 4.83 -1.92 12.22
CA ARG A 115 5.69 -1.19 11.27
C ARG A 115 5.45 -1.64 9.83
N GLU A 116 5.23 -2.93 9.62
CA GLU A 116 4.96 -3.55 8.32
C GLU A 116 3.65 -3.05 7.74
N GLU A 117 2.58 -2.98 8.54
CA GLU A 117 1.29 -2.45 8.10
C GLU A 117 1.38 -0.95 7.75
N VAL A 118 2.11 -0.16 8.55
CA VAL A 118 2.36 1.25 8.24
C VAL A 118 3.11 1.40 6.91
N LEU A 119 4.16 0.61 6.70
CA LEU A 119 4.93 0.62 5.45
C LEU A 119 4.05 0.22 4.26
N ALA A 120 3.26 -0.84 4.40
CA ALA A 120 2.39 -1.34 3.34
C ALA A 120 1.31 -0.31 2.97
N LEU A 121 0.68 0.31 3.98
CA LEU A 121 -0.27 1.40 3.78
C LEU A 121 0.38 2.60 3.10
N ARG A 122 1.58 2.98 3.54
CA ARG A 122 2.35 4.08 2.94
C ARG A 122 2.63 3.82 1.46
N LEU A 123 3.14 2.63 1.12
CA LEU A 123 3.38 2.20 -0.26
C LEU A 123 2.09 2.24 -1.09
N TYR A 124 0.97 1.74 -0.56
CA TYR A 124 -0.33 1.75 -1.22
C TYR A 124 -0.89 3.16 -1.44
N THR A 125 -0.60 4.10 -0.55
CA THR A 125 -0.93 5.53 -0.73
C THR A 125 0.10 6.30 -1.57
N GLY A 126 1.08 5.60 -2.13
CA GLY A 126 2.01 6.11 -3.14
C GLY A 126 1.77 5.45 -4.51
N PRO A 127 2.72 5.57 -5.47
CA PRO A 127 2.65 4.99 -6.81
C PRO A 127 2.36 3.49 -6.87
N MET A 128 2.81 2.72 -5.88
CA MET A 128 2.72 1.26 -5.91
C MET A 128 1.28 0.72 -5.97
N PHE A 129 0.26 1.54 -5.66
CA PHE A 129 -1.15 1.19 -5.86
C PHE A 129 -1.45 0.65 -7.28
N VAL A 130 -0.70 1.10 -8.29
CA VAL A 130 -0.85 0.63 -9.69
C VAL A 130 -0.59 -0.87 -9.78
N LYS A 131 0.54 -1.34 -9.23
CA LYS A 131 0.94 -2.76 -9.27
C LYS A 131 0.08 -3.61 -8.33
N TYR A 132 -0.24 -3.11 -7.15
CA TYR A 132 -1.12 -3.81 -6.20
C TYR A 132 -2.53 -4.03 -6.78
N ASN A 133 -3.12 -3.01 -7.39
CA ASN A 133 -4.43 -3.14 -8.01
C ASN A 133 -4.39 -4.06 -9.24
N ALA A 134 -3.32 -4.01 -10.04
CA ALA A 134 -3.13 -4.96 -11.12
C ALA A 134 -3.05 -6.39 -10.59
N SER A 135 -2.32 -6.61 -9.49
CA SER A 135 -2.19 -7.94 -8.86
C SER A 135 -3.53 -8.48 -8.37
N LEU A 136 -4.32 -7.63 -7.71
CA LEU A 136 -5.64 -7.99 -7.18
C LEU A 136 -6.67 -8.24 -8.30
N ARG A 137 -6.62 -7.48 -9.40
CA ARG A 137 -7.66 -7.52 -10.44
C ARG A 137 -7.34 -8.49 -11.58
N GLY A 138 -6.07 -8.85 -11.77
CA GLY A 138 -5.61 -9.48 -13.02
C GLY A 138 -5.83 -8.58 -14.25
N PHE A 139 -5.99 -7.26 -14.06
CA PHE A 139 -6.37 -6.30 -15.10
C PHE A 139 -5.84 -4.89 -14.78
N PRO A 140 -5.50 -4.05 -15.79
CA PRO A 140 -5.47 -4.35 -17.23
C PRO A 140 -4.39 -5.37 -17.61
N PRO A 141 -4.53 -6.14 -18.72
CA PRO A 141 -3.61 -7.23 -19.06
C PRO A 141 -2.16 -6.77 -19.15
N VAL A 142 -1.92 -5.57 -19.70
CA VAL A 142 -0.59 -4.97 -19.79
C VAL A 142 0.03 -4.76 -18.40
N ALA A 143 -0.73 -4.21 -17.45
CA ALA A 143 -0.25 -3.97 -16.10
C ALA A 143 -0.05 -5.28 -15.31
N TRP A 144 -0.93 -6.26 -15.53
CA TRP A 144 -0.83 -7.59 -14.91
C TRP A 144 0.38 -8.38 -15.43
N GLN A 145 0.61 -8.40 -16.75
CA GLN A 145 1.77 -9.04 -17.36
C GLN A 145 3.08 -8.36 -16.92
N ALA A 146 3.06 -7.04 -16.74
CA ALA A 146 4.20 -6.28 -16.23
C ALA A 146 4.57 -6.61 -14.77
N LEU A 147 3.77 -7.40 -14.05
CA LEU A 147 4.17 -7.94 -12.74
C LEU A 147 5.12 -9.14 -12.85
N LYS A 148 5.21 -9.77 -14.03
CA LYS A 148 6.11 -10.92 -14.30
C LYS A 148 6.03 -12.03 -13.25
N GLY A 149 4.82 -12.30 -12.77
CA GLY A 149 4.55 -13.33 -11.75
C GLY A 149 4.66 -12.85 -10.30
N ASN A 150 5.12 -11.62 -10.04
CA ASN A 150 5.12 -11.05 -8.70
C ASN A 150 3.69 -10.72 -8.25
N ARG A 151 3.27 -11.32 -7.12
CA ARG A 151 1.91 -11.16 -6.59
C ARG A 151 1.80 -10.12 -5.49
N TYR A 152 2.91 -9.66 -4.93
CA TYR A 152 2.92 -8.76 -3.77
C TYR A 152 2.09 -9.27 -2.58
N ALA A 153 2.08 -10.59 -2.37
CA ALA A 153 1.13 -11.25 -1.48
C ALA A 153 1.27 -10.77 -0.03
N SER A 154 2.50 -10.71 0.48
CA SER A 154 2.79 -10.30 1.86
C SER A 154 2.45 -8.82 2.07
N THR A 155 2.74 -7.99 1.08
CA THR A 155 2.39 -6.56 1.10
C THR A 155 0.88 -6.33 1.07
N LEU A 156 0.14 -7.06 0.22
CA LEU A 156 -1.33 -6.97 0.14
C LEU A 156 -2.03 -7.45 1.41
N HIS A 157 -1.51 -8.49 2.05
CA HIS A 157 -1.96 -8.93 3.37
C HIS A 157 -1.72 -7.86 4.44
N ALA A 158 -0.53 -7.23 4.45
CA ALA A 158 -0.21 -6.14 5.37
C ALA A 158 -1.09 -4.89 5.14
N ILE A 159 -1.37 -4.52 3.89
CA ILE A 159 -2.33 -3.45 3.54
C ILE A 159 -3.70 -3.76 4.14
N THR A 160 -4.19 -4.97 3.88
CA THR A 160 -5.52 -5.41 4.33
C THR A 160 -5.64 -5.39 5.85
N SER A 161 -4.66 -5.98 6.54
CA SER A 161 -4.60 -5.97 8.01
C SER A 161 -4.57 -4.54 8.55
N GLY A 162 -3.77 -3.66 7.95
CA GLY A 162 -3.68 -2.26 8.35
C GLY A 162 -4.99 -1.48 8.19
N ILE A 163 -5.70 -1.66 7.06
CA ILE A 163 -7.00 -1.02 6.82
C ILE A 163 -8.03 -1.48 7.86
N VAL A 164 -8.09 -2.79 8.16
CA VAL A 164 -9.02 -3.35 9.15
C VAL A 164 -8.76 -2.80 10.55
N LYS A 165 -7.49 -2.65 10.94
CA LYS A 165 -7.12 -2.05 12.24
C LYS A 165 -7.51 -0.57 12.31
N LEU A 166 -7.24 0.20 11.25
CA LEU A 166 -7.62 1.62 11.19
C LEU A 166 -9.14 1.81 11.24
N ALA A 167 -9.90 0.97 10.54
CA ALA A 167 -11.36 1.03 10.53
C ALA A 167 -11.98 0.84 11.93
N LYS A 168 -11.37 0.00 12.78
CA LYS A 168 -11.86 -0.25 14.15
C LYS A 168 -11.72 0.96 15.09
N VAL A 169 -10.76 1.85 14.82
CA VAL A 169 -10.52 3.03 15.66
C VAL A 169 -11.09 4.32 15.09
N TRP A 170 -11.62 4.27 13.88
CA TRP A 170 -12.34 5.37 13.26
C TRP A 170 -13.78 5.39 13.78
N ARG A 171 -14.06 6.26 14.75
CA ARG A 171 -15.43 6.63 15.11
C ARG A 171 -15.94 7.62 14.07
N LEU A 172 -17.10 7.35 13.50
CA LEU A 172 -17.91 8.36 12.83
C LEU A 172 -18.31 9.37 13.93
N THR A 173 -17.70 10.55 13.93
CA THR A 173 -18.25 11.69 14.66
C THR A 173 -19.59 12.03 14.02
N GLU A 174 -20.67 11.89 14.78
CA GLU A 174 -22.02 12.34 14.43
C GLU A 174 -22.09 13.87 14.26
#